data_AF-B4R144-F1
#
_entry.id   AF-B4R144-F1
#
_cell.length_a   1.000
_cell.length_b   1.000
_cell.length_c   1.000
_cell.angle_alpha   90.00
_cell.angle_beta   90.00
_cell.angle_gamma   90.00
#
_symmetry.space_group_name_H-M   'P 1'
#
loop_
_entity.id
_entity.type
_entity.pdbx_description
1 polymer ?
#
loop_
_entity_poly.entity_id
_entity_poly.type
_entity_poly.pdbx_seq_one_letter_code
_entity_poly.pdbx_strand_id
1 'polypeptide(L)'
;MGGKKKVHPKTRTAAFKASEPSEIVEAPHSFVIHRGLACPYIMDLTLDFRRIMEPFTASNLREKRMNRIKDFVSLSSFFHVSHMGIFNKASTQLSFKVVRLPRGPSLTFKVHQFTLARDVISLSKKQMIDNDHFKHAPLVIMNNFSGDGKHLKLMATTFQNMFPSINLATVNIGTIPRCVLFSYNPDTKLVEMHHYSVLVVPLCYIY
;
A
#
# COMPACT_ATOMS: atom_id res chain seq x y z
N MET A 1 22.85 41.02 -33.13
CA MET A 1 21.69 40.67 -32.27
C MET A 1 21.06 39.39 -32.81
N GLY A 2 20.81 38.38 -31.97
CA GLY A 2 20.01 37.21 -32.36
C GLY A 2 20.40 35.91 -31.66
N GLY A 3 20.25 35.83 -30.33
CA GLY A 3 20.47 34.59 -29.58
C GLY A 3 19.39 33.55 -29.87
N LYS A 4 19.79 32.36 -30.36
CA LYS A 4 18.88 31.21 -30.56
C LYS A 4 18.42 30.65 -29.20
N LYS A 5 17.13 30.81 -28.89
CA LYS A 5 16.48 30.14 -27.75
C LYS A 5 16.38 28.63 -28.00
N LYS A 6 16.93 27.82 -27.10
CA LYS A 6 16.74 26.36 -27.09
C LYS A 6 15.29 26.05 -26.67
N VAL A 7 14.53 25.45 -27.58
CA VAL A 7 13.17 24.94 -27.32
C VAL A 7 13.29 23.61 -26.57
N HIS A 8 12.71 23.53 -25.37
CA HIS A 8 12.59 22.27 -24.63
C HIS A 8 11.57 21.35 -25.33
N PRO A 9 11.84 20.05 -25.52
CA PRO A 9 10.88 19.14 -26.13
C PRO A 9 9.66 18.96 -25.23
N LYS A 10 8.46 19.30 -25.72
CA LYS A 10 7.17 19.05 -25.06
C LYS A 10 6.71 17.61 -25.28
N THR A 11 7.50 16.64 -24.85
CA THR A 11 7.20 15.21 -25.03
C THR A 11 7.13 14.50 -23.68
N ARG A 12 6.19 14.91 -22.81
CA ARG A 12 5.88 14.18 -21.56
C ARG A 12 4.40 13.84 -21.35
N THR A 13 3.53 14.24 -22.27
CA THR A 13 2.07 14.03 -22.15
C THR A 13 1.49 13.04 -23.16
N ALA A 14 2.32 12.37 -23.96
CA ALA A 14 1.87 11.46 -25.02
C ALA A 14 1.71 9.98 -24.59
N ALA A 15 1.87 9.66 -23.30
CA ALA A 15 1.65 8.29 -22.78
C ALA A 15 0.21 8.03 -22.30
N PHE A 16 -0.67 9.04 -22.30
CA PHE A 16 -1.97 9.01 -21.63
C PHE A 16 -3.14 8.47 -22.48
N LYS A 17 -2.87 7.66 -23.52
CA LYS A 17 -3.91 7.23 -24.48
C LYS A 17 -3.92 5.75 -24.84
N ALA A 18 -3.29 4.89 -24.03
CA ALA A 18 -3.63 3.47 -24.06
C ALA A 18 -4.70 3.25 -22.99
N SER A 19 -5.90 2.81 -23.39
CA SER A 19 -6.92 2.37 -22.43
C SER A 19 -6.37 1.17 -21.67
N GLU A 20 -6.17 1.33 -20.37
CA GLU A 20 -5.76 0.22 -19.51
C GLU A 20 -6.87 -0.84 -19.47
N PRO A 21 -6.54 -2.14 -19.33
CA PRO A 21 -7.52 -3.21 -19.15
C PRO A 21 -8.49 -2.88 -18.02
N SER A 22 -9.79 -3.15 -18.20
CA SER A 22 -10.84 -2.82 -17.22
C SER A 22 -10.57 -3.42 -15.85
N GLU A 23 -10.02 -4.64 -15.79
CA GLU A 23 -9.66 -5.34 -14.55
C GLU A 23 -8.61 -4.58 -13.72
N ILE A 24 -7.69 -3.87 -14.39
CA ILE A 24 -6.68 -3.05 -13.72
C ILE A 24 -7.34 -1.79 -13.19
N VAL A 25 -8.16 -1.12 -14.01
CA VAL A 25 -8.85 0.14 -13.64
C VAL A 25 -9.80 -0.05 -12.45
N GLU A 26 -10.47 -1.20 -12.37
CA GLU A 26 -11.39 -1.53 -11.29
C GLU A 26 -10.70 -1.94 -9.98
N ALA A 27 -9.43 -2.36 -10.05
CA ALA A 27 -8.67 -2.71 -8.87
C ALA A 27 -8.46 -1.49 -7.95
N PRO A 28 -8.44 -1.68 -6.62
CA PRO A 28 -8.29 -0.58 -5.69
C PRO A 28 -6.87 -0.01 -5.74
N HIS A 29 -6.71 1.06 -6.51
CA HIS A 29 -5.44 1.78 -6.60
C HIS A 29 -5.16 2.61 -5.34
N SER A 30 -3.89 2.75 -5.00
CA SER A 30 -3.44 3.44 -3.79
C SER A 30 -2.35 4.50 -4.02
N PHE A 31 -2.43 5.57 -3.23
CA PHE A 31 -1.29 6.46 -2.98
C PHE A 31 -0.75 6.23 -1.57
N VAL A 32 0.58 6.18 -1.44
CA VAL A 32 1.23 6.12 -0.13
C VAL A 32 2.22 7.27 -0.07
N ILE A 33 2.02 8.18 0.88
CA ILE A 33 2.86 9.38 1.03
C ILE A 33 3.27 9.55 2.48
N HIS A 34 4.34 10.30 2.70
CA HIS A 34 4.69 10.81 4.02
C HIS A 34 4.66 12.34 4.08
N ARG A 35 4.41 12.88 5.27
CA ARG A 35 4.40 14.32 5.53
C ARG A 35 4.73 14.63 6.99
N GLY A 36 4.95 15.92 7.26
CA GLY A 36 5.19 16.44 8.59
C GLY A 36 6.66 16.77 8.82
N LEU A 37 7.11 16.61 10.07
CA LEU A 37 8.51 16.82 10.43
C LEU A 37 9.38 15.70 9.85
N ALA A 38 10.67 16.00 9.65
CA ALA A 38 11.65 14.99 9.28
C ALA A 38 11.72 13.92 10.37
N CYS A 39 11.68 12.66 9.94
CA CYS A 39 11.82 11.50 10.81
C CYS A 39 12.82 10.56 10.13
N PRO A 40 13.86 10.08 10.84
CA PRO A 40 14.70 9.03 10.29
C PRO A 40 13.84 7.86 9.81
N TYR A 41 14.21 7.28 8.66
CA TYR A 41 13.60 6.08 8.09
C TYR A 41 12.12 6.18 7.64
N ILE A 42 11.45 7.32 7.78
CA ILE A 42 10.05 7.45 7.31
C ILE A 42 9.93 7.27 5.79
N MET A 43 10.95 7.68 5.04
CA MET A 43 11.04 7.48 3.61
C MET A 43 11.15 5.99 3.28
N ASP A 44 12.06 5.28 3.95
CA ASP A 44 12.24 3.83 3.79
C ASP A 44 10.95 3.08 4.13
N LEU A 45 10.31 3.42 5.26
CA LEU A 45 9.02 2.86 5.66
C LEU A 45 7.91 3.10 4.62
N THR A 46 7.90 4.29 4.01
CA THR A 46 6.93 4.64 2.97
C THR A 46 7.17 3.81 1.71
N LEU A 47 8.43 3.61 1.31
CA LEU A 47 8.79 2.77 0.17
C LEU A 47 8.47 1.30 0.43
N ASP A 48 8.73 0.79 1.63
CA ASP A 48 8.37 -0.57 2.04
C ASP A 48 6.84 -0.76 2.01
N PHE A 49 6.08 0.22 2.51
CA PHE A 49 4.62 0.16 2.45
C PHE A 49 4.09 0.24 1.01
N ARG A 50 4.74 1.01 0.12
CA ARG A 50 4.42 0.99 -1.32
C ARG A 50 4.64 -0.39 -1.89
N ARG A 51 5.77 -1.06 -1.60
CA ARG A 51 5.99 -2.44 -2.06
C ARG A 51 4.88 -3.39 -1.61
N ILE A 52 4.39 -3.26 -0.38
CA ILE A 52 3.27 -4.08 0.10
C ILE A 52 2.03 -3.88 -0.79
N MET A 53 1.73 -2.64 -1.19
CA MET A 53 0.58 -2.27 -2.01
C MET A 53 0.74 -2.52 -3.51
N GLU A 54 1.90 -3.00 -3.98
CA GLU A 54 2.08 -3.35 -5.40
C GLU A 54 1.18 -4.54 -5.80
N PRO A 55 0.69 -4.58 -7.06
CA PRO A 55 1.04 -3.69 -8.19
C PRO A 55 0.19 -2.41 -8.28
N PHE A 56 -0.92 -2.32 -7.55
CA PHE A 56 -1.92 -1.23 -7.68
C PHE A 56 -1.56 0.02 -6.88
N THR A 57 -0.29 0.43 -6.90
CA THR A 57 0.19 1.59 -6.16
C THR A 57 1.13 2.45 -6.99
N ALA A 58 1.16 3.74 -6.70
CA ALA A 58 2.07 4.66 -7.37
C ALA A 58 3.48 4.59 -6.75
N SER A 59 4.25 3.53 -7.06
CA SER A 59 5.59 3.31 -6.50
C SER A 59 6.56 4.46 -6.81
N ASN A 60 6.43 5.04 -8.00
CA ASN A 60 7.27 6.15 -8.49
C ASN A 60 6.78 7.55 -8.09
N LEU A 61 5.73 7.65 -7.28
CA LEU A 61 5.24 8.94 -6.79
C LEU A 61 6.34 9.64 -5.99
N ARG A 62 6.64 10.90 -6.33
CA ARG A 62 7.63 11.71 -5.61
C ARG A 62 6.94 12.86 -4.91
N GLU A 63 6.68 12.71 -3.63
CA GLU A 63 6.16 13.75 -2.77
C GLU A 63 7.21 14.85 -2.54
N LYS A 64 6.82 16.10 -2.75
CA LYS A 64 7.60 17.28 -2.35
C LYS A 64 6.97 17.90 -1.11
N ARG A 65 7.79 18.56 -0.29
CA ARG A 65 7.33 19.28 0.90
C ARG A 65 6.24 20.33 0.61
N MET A 66 6.21 20.86 -0.61
CA MET A 66 5.21 21.84 -1.06
C MET A 66 3.85 21.22 -1.40
N ASN A 67 3.78 19.90 -1.65
CA ASN A 67 2.54 19.26 -2.02
C ASN A 67 1.56 19.24 -0.84
N ARG A 68 0.31 19.61 -1.13
CA ARG A 68 -0.80 19.55 -0.16
C ARG A 68 -1.63 18.30 -0.43
N ILE A 69 -2.33 17.81 0.59
CA ILE A 69 -3.23 16.65 0.45
C ILE A 69 -4.24 16.85 -0.68
N LYS A 70 -4.78 18.08 -0.82
CA LYS A 70 -5.73 18.42 -1.89
C LYS A 70 -5.21 18.12 -3.30
N ASP A 71 -3.89 18.24 -3.51
CA ASP A 71 -3.27 18.00 -4.82
C ASP A 71 -3.31 16.50 -5.15
N PHE A 72 -3.07 15.64 -4.16
CA PHE A 72 -3.20 14.18 -4.32
C PHE A 72 -4.66 13.76 -4.48
N VAL A 73 -5.59 14.40 -3.75
CA VAL A 73 -7.02 14.14 -3.90
C VAL A 73 -7.50 14.52 -5.30
N SER A 74 -7.06 15.66 -5.87
CA SER A 74 -7.42 16.02 -7.24
C SER A 74 -6.85 15.05 -8.28
N LEU A 75 -5.65 14.51 -8.04
CA LEU A 75 -5.03 13.53 -8.94
C LEU A 75 -5.67 12.14 -8.80
N SER A 76 -6.27 11.83 -7.63
CA SER A 76 -6.87 10.51 -7.39
C SER A 76 -7.96 10.16 -8.39
N SER A 77 -8.75 11.14 -8.83
CA SER A 77 -9.79 10.93 -9.83
C SER A 77 -9.23 10.59 -11.21
N PHE A 78 -8.04 11.09 -11.54
CA PHE A 78 -7.39 10.85 -12.83
C PHE A 78 -6.66 9.49 -12.87
N PHE A 79 -6.10 9.05 -11.74
CA PHE A 79 -5.39 7.78 -11.61
C PHE A 79 -6.24 6.66 -11.01
N HIS A 80 -7.57 6.83 -10.94
CA HIS A 80 -8.51 5.88 -10.34
C HIS A 80 -8.13 5.43 -8.91
N VAL A 81 -7.46 6.30 -8.16
CA VAL A 81 -6.98 5.99 -6.81
C VAL A 81 -8.14 5.99 -5.83
N SER A 82 -8.34 4.84 -5.23
CA SER A 82 -9.41 4.55 -4.29
C SER A 82 -9.01 4.81 -2.83
N HIS A 83 -7.74 4.59 -2.49
CA HIS A 83 -7.23 4.67 -1.13
C HIS A 83 -5.95 5.50 -1.05
N MET A 84 -5.74 6.19 0.07
CA MET A 84 -4.50 6.90 0.34
C MET A 84 -4.00 6.63 1.75
N GLY A 85 -2.81 6.06 1.84
CA GLY A 85 -2.02 5.90 3.06
C GLY A 85 -1.13 7.12 3.28
N ILE A 86 -1.15 7.68 4.49
CA ILE A 86 -0.38 8.86 4.86
C ILE A 86 0.36 8.60 6.16
N PHE A 87 1.68 8.54 6.10
CA PHE A 87 2.52 8.65 7.29
C PHE A 87 2.69 10.13 7.65
N ASN A 88 2.17 10.54 8.79
CA ASN A 88 2.23 11.91 9.26
C ASN A 88 3.01 12.00 10.58
N LYS A 89 4.18 12.61 10.54
CA LYS A 89 5.01 12.89 11.72
C LYS A 89 4.64 14.25 12.31
N ALA A 90 4.00 14.22 13.48
CA ALA A 90 3.84 15.39 14.36
C ALA A 90 5.08 15.55 15.26
N SER A 91 5.14 16.62 16.06
CA SER A 91 6.20 16.81 17.06
C SER A 91 6.30 15.61 18.01
N THR A 92 5.16 15.17 18.54
CA THR A 92 5.08 14.15 19.60
C THR A 92 4.95 12.72 19.11
N GLN A 93 4.39 12.48 17.92
CA GLN A 93 4.07 11.12 17.47
C GLN A 93 4.09 10.94 15.95
N LEU A 94 4.33 9.72 15.51
CA LEU A 94 4.10 9.27 14.14
C LEU A 94 2.70 8.67 14.05
N SER A 95 1.94 9.09 13.04
CA SER A 95 0.60 8.58 12.77
C SER A 95 0.53 8.00 11.36
N PHE A 96 -0.23 6.93 11.19
CA PHE A 96 -0.57 6.39 9.89
C PHE A 96 -2.05 6.61 9.64
N LYS A 97 -2.40 7.27 8.53
CA LYS A 97 -3.78 7.54 8.16
C LYS A 97 -4.12 6.80 6.88
N VAL A 98 -5.26 6.12 6.88
CA VAL A 98 -5.84 5.52 5.68
C VAL A 98 -7.09 6.29 5.33
N VAL A 99 -7.19 6.77 4.09
CA VAL A 99 -8.30 7.60 3.61
C VAL A 99 -8.91 6.97 2.36
N ARG A 100 -10.23 6.82 2.34
CA ARG A 100 -10.97 6.46 1.12
C ARG A 100 -11.21 7.72 0.28
N LEU A 101 -10.75 7.70 -0.96
CA LEU A 101 -10.85 8.80 -1.93
C LEU A 101 -11.94 8.53 -2.98
N PRO A 102 -12.54 9.56 -3.60
CA PRO A 102 -12.37 10.99 -3.32
C PRO A 102 -13.18 11.47 -2.11
N ARG A 103 -14.23 10.74 -1.74
CA ARG A 103 -15.03 10.94 -0.54
C ARG A 103 -15.15 9.62 0.20
N GLY A 104 -14.95 9.65 1.50
CA GLY A 104 -15.12 8.46 2.32
C GLY A 104 -14.54 8.63 3.72
N PRO A 105 -14.63 7.57 4.54
CA PRO A 105 -14.10 7.58 5.89
C PRO A 105 -12.58 7.65 5.87
N SER A 106 -12.03 8.13 6.99
CA SER A 106 -10.61 8.09 7.26
C SER A 106 -10.35 7.41 8.60
N LEU A 107 -9.36 6.53 8.62
CA LEU A 107 -8.84 5.91 9.84
C LEU A 107 -7.50 6.55 10.17
N THR A 108 -7.28 6.85 11.45
CA THR A 108 -6.01 7.41 11.94
C THR A 108 -5.50 6.52 13.05
N PHE A 109 -4.30 5.98 12.85
CA PHE A 109 -3.61 5.12 13.79
C PHE A 109 -2.38 5.84 14.33
N LYS A 110 -2.10 5.65 15.62
CA LYS A 110 -0.80 5.98 16.19
C LYS A 110 0.16 4.83 15.89
N VAL A 111 1.30 5.12 15.29
CA VAL A 111 2.34 4.11 15.06
C VAL A 111 3.11 3.94 16.37
N HIS A 112 3.03 2.76 16.96
CA HIS A 112 3.76 2.42 18.18
C HIS A 112 5.18 1.99 17.87
N GLN A 113 5.32 1.01 16.98
CA GLN A 113 6.59 0.43 16.56
C GLN A 113 6.52 0.10 15.06
N PHE A 114 7.65 0.15 14.39
CA PHE A 114 7.80 -0.31 13.02
C PHE A 114 9.20 -0.89 12.83
N THR A 115 9.35 -1.76 11.83
CA THR A 115 10.62 -2.33 11.41
C THR A 115 10.73 -2.20 9.90
N LEU A 116 11.93 -1.92 9.39
CA LEU A 116 12.15 -1.81 7.95
C LEU A 116 12.31 -3.19 7.33
N ALA A 117 11.89 -3.35 6.08
CA ALA A 117 12.02 -4.61 5.36
C ALA A 117 13.48 -5.08 5.29
N ARG A 118 14.42 -4.15 5.11
CA ARG A 118 15.86 -4.46 5.07
C ARG A 118 16.39 -5.09 6.37
N ASP A 119 15.84 -4.69 7.52
CA ASP A 119 16.27 -5.19 8.83
C ASP A 119 15.68 -6.58 9.09
N VAL A 120 14.44 -6.82 8.66
CA VAL A 120 13.82 -8.16 8.71
C VAL A 120 14.55 -9.15 7.79
N ILE A 121 14.90 -8.70 6.58
CA ILE A 121 15.61 -9.51 5.58
C ILE A 121 17.03 -9.85 6.05
N SER A 122 17.75 -8.90 6.64
CA SER A 122 19.11 -9.14 7.12
C SER A 122 19.16 -10.12 8.30
N LEU A 123 18.11 -10.15 9.13
CA LEU A 123 17.97 -11.10 10.25
C LEU A 123 17.44 -12.47 9.82
N SER A 124 16.82 -12.57 8.64
CA SER A 124 16.26 -13.84 8.17
C SER A 124 17.35 -14.83 7.74
N LYS A 125 17.30 -16.06 8.27
CA LYS A 125 18.21 -17.16 7.91
C LYS A 125 18.15 -17.51 6.42
N LYS A 126 16.97 -17.39 5.81
CA LYS A 126 16.75 -17.63 4.38
C LYS A 126 16.12 -16.39 3.77
N GLN A 127 16.90 -15.67 2.98
CA GLN A 127 16.41 -14.51 2.25
C GLN A 127 15.60 -14.99 1.05
N MET A 128 14.29 -14.78 1.09
CA MET A 128 13.39 -15.06 -0.04
C MET A 128 12.91 -13.71 -0.58
N ILE A 129 13.77 -13.10 -1.40
CA ILE A 129 13.46 -11.85 -2.10
C ILE A 129 13.29 -12.20 -3.55
N ASP A 130 12.04 -12.19 -4.01
CA ASP A 130 11.72 -12.23 -5.43
C ASP A 130 10.94 -10.97 -5.78
N ASN A 131 11.45 -10.21 -6.74
CA ASN A 131 10.79 -8.98 -7.20
C ASN A 131 9.52 -9.32 -8.00
N ASP A 132 9.44 -10.51 -8.60
CA ASP A 132 8.28 -10.94 -9.36
C ASP A 132 7.06 -11.17 -8.48
N HIS A 133 7.28 -11.46 -7.19
CA HIS A 133 6.19 -11.55 -6.21
C HIS A 133 5.38 -10.26 -6.10
N PHE A 134 5.98 -9.10 -6.36
CA PHE A 134 5.31 -7.80 -6.26
C PHE A 134 4.45 -7.45 -7.48
N LYS A 135 4.57 -8.22 -8.58
CA LYS A 135 3.67 -8.12 -9.73
C LYS A 135 2.26 -8.62 -9.42
N HIS A 136 2.10 -9.41 -8.36
CA HIS A 136 0.81 -9.95 -7.90
C HIS A 136 0.37 -9.25 -6.61
N ALA A 137 -0.93 -8.97 -6.48
CA ALA A 137 -1.49 -8.41 -5.25
C ALA A 137 -1.41 -9.40 -4.09
N PRO A 138 -1.21 -8.94 -2.84
CA PRO A 138 -1.16 -9.84 -1.70
C PRO A 138 -2.57 -10.31 -1.28
N LEU A 139 -2.65 -11.53 -0.74
CA LEU A 139 -3.83 -12.01 -0.01
C LEU A 139 -3.96 -11.27 1.31
N VAL A 140 -5.14 -10.68 1.58
CA VAL A 140 -5.42 -10.04 2.87
C VAL A 140 -6.02 -11.05 3.83
N ILE A 141 -5.40 -11.14 5.00
CA ILE A 141 -5.87 -11.95 6.13
C ILE A 141 -6.22 -11.01 7.26
N MET A 142 -7.40 -11.16 7.84
CA MET A 142 -7.84 -10.41 9.00
C MET A 142 -8.09 -11.34 10.16
N ASN A 143 -7.46 -11.04 11.30
CA ASN A 143 -7.59 -11.81 12.52
C ASN A 143 -8.16 -10.93 13.64
N ASN A 144 -9.18 -11.44 14.34
CA ASN A 144 -9.83 -10.80 15.50
C ASN A 144 -10.53 -9.45 15.24
N PHE A 145 -11.06 -9.22 14.02
CA PHE A 145 -11.83 -8.00 13.70
C PHE A 145 -13.36 -8.15 13.88
N SER A 146 -13.83 -9.23 14.50
CA SER A 146 -15.24 -9.61 14.58
C SER A 146 -16.03 -9.03 15.77
N GLY A 147 -15.46 -8.09 16.53
CA GLY A 147 -16.15 -7.49 17.68
C GLY A 147 -17.28 -6.52 17.33
N ASP A 148 -18.20 -6.29 18.28
CA ASP A 148 -19.42 -5.46 18.11
C ASP A 148 -19.16 -3.95 17.90
N GLY A 149 -17.91 -3.51 17.98
CA GLY A 149 -17.54 -2.11 17.75
C GLY A 149 -17.72 -1.70 16.29
N LYS A 150 -18.59 -0.71 16.02
CA LYS A 150 -18.73 -0.09 14.68
C LYS A 150 -17.38 0.32 14.06
N HIS A 151 -16.43 0.72 14.89
CA HIS A 151 -15.08 1.08 14.47
C HIS A 151 -14.27 -0.14 13.98
N LEU A 152 -14.42 -1.32 14.58
CA LEU A 152 -13.77 -2.55 14.14
C LEU A 152 -14.31 -3.01 12.78
N LYS A 153 -15.64 -2.94 12.60
CA LYS A 153 -16.26 -3.22 11.31
C LYS A 153 -15.76 -2.26 10.22
N LEU A 154 -15.68 -0.96 10.53
CA LEU A 154 -15.12 0.03 9.60
C LEU A 154 -13.65 -0.26 9.28
N MET A 155 -12.85 -0.63 10.28
CA MET A 155 -11.44 -1.01 10.10
C MET A 155 -11.31 -2.23 9.17
N ALA A 156 -12.06 -3.29 9.46
CA ALA A 156 -12.08 -4.51 8.66
C ALA A 156 -12.44 -4.22 7.20
N THR A 157 -13.56 -3.51 6.97
CA THR A 157 -14.01 -3.14 5.64
C THR A 157 -13.00 -2.22 4.92
N THR A 158 -12.34 -1.32 5.64
CA THR A 158 -11.31 -0.46 5.02
C THR A 158 -10.09 -1.27 4.61
N PHE A 159 -9.56 -2.15 5.48
CA PHE A 159 -8.39 -2.97 5.16
C PHE A 159 -8.67 -3.99 4.06
N GLN A 160 -9.87 -4.60 4.02
CA GLN A 160 -10.25 -5.47 2.91
C GLN A 160 -10.28 -4.72 1.58
N ASN A 161 -10.94 -3.55 1.55
CA ASN A 161 -11.12 -2.79 0.31
C ASN A 161 -9.85 -2.07 -0.17
N MET A 162 -8.81 -2.00 0.65
CA MET A 162 -7.49 -1.50 0.23
C MET A 162 -6.81 -2.41 -0.80
N PHE A 163 -7.21 -3.67 -0.89
CA PHE A 163 -6.62 -4.67 -1.78
C PHE A 163 -7.70 -5.31 -2.65
N PRO A 164 -7.35 -5.88 -3.82
CA PRO A 164 -8.31 -6.56 -4.66
C PRO A 164 -8.99 -7.71 -3.93
N SER A 165 -10.31 -7.83 -4.09
CA SER A 165 -11.06 -8.97 -3.57
C SER A 165 -10.67 -10.25 -4.31
N ILE A 166 -10.54 -11.35 -3.58
CA ILE A 166 -10.19 -12.65 -4.16
C ILE A 166 -11.45 -13.52 -4.25
N ASN A 167 -11.72 -14.06 -5.44
CA ASN A 167 -12.74 -15.06 -5.63
C ASN A 167 -12.14 -16.47 -5.50
N LEU A 168 -12.52 -17.18 -4.43
CA LEU A 168 -12.01 -18.52 -4.14
C LEU A 168 -12.34 -19.56 -5.22
N ALA A 169 -13.38 -19.35 -6.02
CA ALA A 169 -13.77 -20.30 -7.07
C ALA A 169 -12.86 -20.24 -8.30
N THR A 170 -12.21 -19.10 -8.54
CA THR A 170 -11.42 -18.84 -9.77
C THR A 170 -9.93 -18.62 -9.49
N VAL A 171 -9.52 -18.56 -8.22
CA VAL A 171 -8.16 -18.17 -7.85
C VAL A 171 -7.16 -19.32 -8.01
N ASN A 172 -6.00 -19.01 -8.59
CA ASN A 172 -4.87 -19.92 -8.67
C ASN A 172 -3.87 -19.61 -7.55
N ILE A 173 -3.55 -20.60 -6.72
CA ILE A 173 -2.63 -20.46 -5.57
C ILE A 173 -1.22 -20.04 -6.03
N GLY A 174 -0.79 -20.45 -7.22
CA GLY A 174 0.50 -20.04 -7.80
C GLY A 174 0.60 -18.53 -8.09
N THR A 175 -0.54 -17.83 -8.10
CA THR A 175 -0.61 -16.36 -8.30
C THR A 175 -0.70 -15.57 -6.99
N ILE A 176 -0.63 -16.24 -5.83
CA ILE A 176 -0.62 -15.60 -4.51
C ILE A 176 0.73 -15.87 -3.82
N PRO A 177 1.82 -15.21 -4.25
CA PRO A 177 3.13 -15.38 -3.64
C PRO A 177 3.28 -14.58 -2.34
N ARG A 178 2.30 -13.76 -1.94
CA ARG A 178 2.37 -12.84 -0.80
C ARG A 178 1.06 -12.75 -0.04
N CYS A 179 1.14 -12.51 1.26
CA CYS A 179 -0.02 -12.16 2.07
C CYS A 179 0.29 -11.02 3.05
N VAL A 180 -0.76 -10.28 3.42
CA VAL A 180 -0.74 -9.25 4.46
C VAL A 180 -1.71 -9.70 5.54
N LEU A 181 -1.20 -9.84 6.76
CA LEU A 181 -1.97 -10.17 7.94
C LEU A 181 -2.20 -8.91 8.76
N PHE A 182 -3.47 -8.58 8.99
CA PHE A 182 -3.88 -7.66 10.02
C PHE A 182 -4.39 -8.46 11.22
N SER A 183 -3.86 -8.20 12.41
CA SER A 183 -4.27 -8.84 13.66
C SER A 183 -4.66 -7.79 14.68
N TYR A 184 -5.87 -7.88 15.22
CA TYR A 184 -6.33 -7.00 16.30
C TYR A 184 -6.22 -7.70 17.65
N ASN A 185 -5.57 -7.05 18.61
CA ASN A 185 -5.55 -7.52 19.99
C ASN A 185 -6.62 -6.77 20.81
N PRO A 186 -7.66 -7.47 21.32
CA PRO A 186 -8.75 -6.83 22.06
C PRO A 186 -8.32 -6.25 23.41
N ASP A 187 -7.29 -6.81 24.05
CA ASP A 187 -6.81 -6.38 25.36
C ASP A 187 -5.99 -5.09 25.26
N THR A 188 -5.04 -5.06 24.32
CA THR A 188 -4.16 -3.90 24.12
C THR A 188 -4.76 -2.85 23.19
N LYS A 189 -5.80 -3.21 22.42
CA LYS A 189 -6.44 -2.40 21.37
C LYS A 189 -5.47 -2.00 20.24
N LEU A 190 -4.41 -2.79 20.05
CA LEU A 190 -3.42 -2.57 19.00
C LEU A 190 -3.76 -3.39 17.76
N VAL A 191 -3.40 -2.85 16.60
CA VAL A 191 -3.43 -3.56 15.32
C VAL A 191 -2.00 -3.81 14.89
N GLU A 192 -1.70 -5.07 14.62
CA GLU A 192 -0.44 -5.51 14.05
C GLU A 192 -0.64 -5.79 12.56
N MET A 193 0.28 -5.32 11.72
CA MET A 193 0.27 -5.57 10.29
C MET A 193 1.59 -6.23 9.89
N HIS A 194 1.54 -7.48 9.46
CA HIS A 194 2.70 -8.22 8.98
C HIS A 194 2.53 -8.59 7.51
N HIS A 195 3.64 -8.58 6.76
CA HIS A 195 3.68 -8.99 5.36
C HIS A 195 4.60 -10.20 5.21
N TYR A 196 4.08 -11.26 4.57
CA TYR A 196 4.79 -12.52 4.41
C TYR A 196 4.84 -12.95 2.95
N SER A 197 5.92 -13.66 2.61
CA SER A 197 6.01 -14.43 1.36
C SER A 197 5.39 -15.81 1.58
N VAL A 198 4.62 -16.28 0.62
CA VAL A 198 3.94 -17.58 0.66
C VAL A 198 4.70 -18.54 -0.25
N LEU A 199 5.07 -19.71 0.29
CA LEU A 199 5.70 -20.78 -0.47
C LEU A 199 4.75 -21.98 -0.49
N VAL A 200 4.45 -22.49 -1.68
CA VAL A 200 3.74 -23.76 -1.82
C VAL A 200 4.73 -24.89 -1.58
N VAL A 201 4.49 -25.69 -0.54
CA VAL A 201 5.24 -26.91 -0.27
C VAL A 201 4.35 -28.10 -0.61
N PRO A 202 4.62 -28.83 -1.70
CA PRO A 202 3.84 -30.02 -2.02
C PRO A 202 4.09 -31.09 -0.97
N LEU A 203 3.02 -31.63 -0.39
CA LEU A 203 3.08 -32.79 0.49
C LEU A 203 2.67 -34.03 -0.32
N CYS A 204 3.61 -34.92 -0.61
CA CYS A 204 3.29 -36.24 -1.14
C CYS A 204 2.91 -37.15 0.03
N TYR A 205 1.62 -37.36 0.25
CA TYR A 205 1.16 -38.45 1.11
C TYR A 205 1.32 -39.75 0.33
N ILE A 206 2.29 -40.58 0.73
CA ILE A 206 2.38 -41.98 0.30
C ILE A 206 1.38 -42.73 1.18
N TYR A 207 0.27 -43.17 0.59
CA TYR A 207 -0.66 -44.12 1.20
C TYR A 207 -0.16 -45.55 1.00
#